data_AF-A0A6J1PUS6-F1
#
_entry.id   AF-A0A6J1PUS6-F1
#
_cell.length_a   1.000
_cell.length_b   1.000
_cell.length_c   1.000
_cell.angle_alpha   90.00
_cell.angle_beta   90.00
_cell.angle_gamma   90.00
#
_symmetry.space_group_name_H-M   'P 1'
#
loop_
_entity.id
_entity.type
_entity.pdbx_description
1 polymer ?
#
loop_
_entity_poly.entity_id
_entity_poly.type
_entity_poly.pdbx_seq_one_letter_code
_entity_poly.pdbx_strand_id
1 'polypeptide(L)'
;MWLNSGRSFGEHVARATEKAGLVANCLSRILPNLGGAGGRVRRLYVATVHSVLLYSAPIWWQKVCKSAILRGKMEAVQRIIALRASRGYRTVAYMGATTLAGIPSAHLLARYHAETYEGVCQARKRLGFVPPNIKRAIKQQGREALLQHWKDWVEDPRYR
;
A
#
# COMPACT_ATOMS: atom_id res chain seq x y z
N MET A 1 2.04 -29.23 3.51
CA MET A 1 1.39 -28.13 4.28
C MET A 1 0.17 -27.67 3.49
N TRP A 2 -1.03 -28.12 3.88
CA TRP A 2 -2.26 -27.97 3.09
C TRP A 2 -2.84 -26.55 3.21
N LEU A 3 -2.96 -25.87 2.08
CA LEU A 3 -3.63 -24.57 1.94
C LEU A 3 -5.15 -24.78 2.00
N ASN A 4 -5.71 -24.78 3.22
CA ASN A 4 -7.16 -24.76 3.39
C ASN A 4 -7.71 -23.41 2.88
N SER A 5 -8.44 -23.46 1.77
CA SER A 5 -9.14 -22.37 1.08
C SER A 5 -10.26 -21.70 1.91
N GLY A 6 -10.51 -22.17 3.13
CA GLY A 6 -11.60 -21.72 4.00
C GLY A 6 -11.24 -20.72 5.10
N ARG A 7 -9.97 -20.34 5.30
CA ARG A 7 -9.64 -19.38 6.37
C ARG A 7 -10.02 -17.96 5.98
N SER A 8 -10.68 -17.25 6.90
CA SER A 8 -11.02 -15.84 6.76
C SER A 8 -9.71 -15.03 6.57
N PHE A 9 -9.39 -14.65 5.33
CA PHE A 9 -8.22 -13.83 5.03
C PHE A 9 -8.11 -12.52 5.86
N GLY A 10 -9.16 -12.13 6.60
CA GLY A 10 -9.12 -11.05 7.59
C GLY A 10 -8.08 -11.26 8.70
N GLU A 11 -7.90 -12.48 9.23
CA GLU A 11 -6.86 -12.75 10.24
C GLU A 11 -5.46 -12.56 9.67
N HIS A 12 -5.26 -13.01 8.43
CA HIS A 12 -3.99 -12.83 7.71
C HIS A 12 -3.70 -11.33 7.49
N VAL A 13 -4.70 -10.55 7.07
CA VAL A 13 -4.57 -9.09 6.92
C VAL A 13 -4.24 -8.43 8.25
N ALA A 14 -4.93 -8.82 9.33
CA ALA A 14 -4.66 -8.27 10.66
C ALA A 14 -3.20 -8.54 11.09
N ARG A 15 -2.72 -9.77 10.93
CA ARG A 15 -1.33 -10.15 11.25
C ARG A 15 -0.31 -9.44 10.36
N ALA A 16 -0.58 -9.30 9.06
CA ALA A 16 0.28 -8.57 8.14
C ALA A 16 0.37 -7.08 8.52
N THR A 17 -0.77 -6.49 8.91
CA THR A 17 -0.86 -5.10 9.36
C THR A 17 -0.09 -4.88 10.66
N GLU A 18 -0.26 -5.78 11.63
CA GLU A 18 0.50 -5.75 12.89
C GLU A 18 2.00 -5.85 12.64
N LYS A 19 2.43 -6.84 11.84
CA LYS A 19 3.84 -7.00 11.47
C LYS A 19 4.40 -5.76 10.77
N ALA A 20 3.65 -5.18 9.83
CA ALA A 20 4.04 -3.95 9.15
C ALA A 20 4.17 -2.78 10.13
N GLY A 21 3.26 -2.66 11.10
CA GLY A 21 3.33 -1.66 12.17
C GLY A 21 4.56 -1.82 13.05
N LEU A 22 4.92 -3.04 13.44
CA LEU A 22 6.14 -3.32 14.21
C LEU A 22 7.40 -2.92 13.44
N VAL A 23 7.50 -3.31 12.16
CA VAL A 23 8.63 -2.92 11.29
C VAL A 23 8.68 -1.39 11.14
N ALA A 24 7.53 -0.74 10.93
CA ALA A 24 7.44 0.71 10.82
C ALA A 24 7.96 1.41 12.07
N ASN A 25 7.57 0.94 13.25
CA ASN A 25 7.98 1.51 14.53
C ASN A 25 9.47 1.31 14.78
N CYS A 26 9.98 0.10 14.56
CA CYS A 26 11.40 -0.22 14.73
C CYS A 26 12.29 0.68 13.87
N LEU A 27 11.96 0.82 12.59
CA LEU A 27 12.73 1.64 11.65
C LEU A 27 12.52 3.15 11.84
N SER A 28 11.36 3.58 12.37
CA SER A 28 11.09 5.00 12.61
C SER A 28 12.08 5.66 13.57
N ARG A 29 12.67 4.88 14.48
CA ARG A 29 13.70 5.35 15.43
C ARG A 29 14.97 5.86 14.75
N ILE A 30 15.25 5.40 13.53
CA ILE A 30 16.42 5.78 12.72
C ILE A 30 16.12 7.06 11.90
N LEU A 31 14.87 7.52 11.89
CA LEU A 31 14.37 8.60 11.04
C LEU A 31 13.86 9.78 11.89
N PRO A 32 14.73 10.52 12.59
CA PRO A 32 14.33 11.70 13.35
C PRO A 32 13.73 12.77 12.43
N ASN A 33 12.83 13.60 12.94
CA ASN A 33 12.16 14.63 12.13
C ASN A 33 13.14 15.74 11.70
N LEU A 34 14.04 16.15 12.59
CA LEU A 34 15.07 17.17 12.37
C LEU A 34 16.46 16.53 12.23
N GLY A 35 17.31 17.11 11.38
CA GLY A 35 18.76 16.84 11.38
C GLY A 35 19.21 15.41 11.08
N GLY A 36 18.46 14.63 10.29
CA GLY A 36 18.82 13.23 10.02
C GLY A 36 18.51 12.74 8.62
N ALA A 37 18.09 11.47 8.53
CA ALA A 37 17.90 10.72 7.29
C ALA A 37 17.22 11.49 6.14
N GLY A 38 17.93 11.56 5.01
CA GLY A 38 17.49 12.22 3.78
C GLY A 38 16.33 11.51 3.09
N GLY A 39 15.76 12.15 2.06
CA GLY A 39 14.57 11.66 1.36
C GLY A 39 14.71 10.26 0.76
N ARG A 40 15.92 9.87 0.32
CA ARG A 40 16.19 8.51 -0.21
C ARG A 40 15.94 7.42 0.85
N VAL A 41 16.43 7.62 2.07
CA VAL A 41 16.27 6.66 3.17
C VAL A 41 14.79 6.56 3.58
N ARG A 42 14.06 7.67 3.58
CA ARG A 42 12.62 7.68 3.86
C ARG A 42 11.81 6.96 2.80
N ARG A 43 12.17 7.11 1.51
CA ARG A 43 11.55 6.34 0.43
C ARG A 43 11.80 4.84 0.58
N LEU A 44 13.03 4.46 0.96
CA LEU A 44 13.35 3.07 1.25
C LEU A 44 12.50 2.54 2.42
N TYR A 45 12.39 3.30 3.51
CA TYR A 45 11.53 2.97 4.64
C TYR A 45 10.07 2.72 4.22
N VAL A 46 9.49 3.64 3.45
CA VAL A 46 8.13 3.48 2.90
C VAL A 46 8.02 2.20 2.08
N ALA A 47 8.96 1.97 1.15
CA ALA A 47 8.98 0.80 0.29
C ALA A 47 9.10 -0.52 1.09
N THR A 48 9.95 -0.56 2.12
CA THR A 48 10.12 -1.73 2.98
C THR A 48 8.82 -2.04 3.72
N VAL A 49 8.19 -1.07 4.37
CA VAL A 49 6.95 -1.32 5.12
C VAL A 49 5.80 -1.66 4.17
N HIS A 50 5.67 -0.96 3.04
CA HIS A 50 4.67 -1.28 2.03
C HIS A 50 4.85 -2.68 1.45
N SER A 51 6.07 -3.16 1.26
CA SER A 51 6.30 -4.52 0.78
C SER A 51 5.75 -5.58 1.76
N VAL A 52 5.87 -5.35 3.08
CA VAL A 52 5.29 -6.24 4.11
C VAL A 52 3.77 -6.13 4.13
N LEU A 53 3.24 -4.90 4.06
CA LEU A 53 1.80 -4.64 4.13
C LEU A 53 1.05 -5.17 2.91
N LEU A 54 1.63 -5.02 1.71
CA LEU A 54 0.96 -5.25 0.41
C LEU A 54 1.38 -6.54 -0.29
N TYR A 55 2.25 -7.36 0.31
CA TYR A 55 2.75 -8.59 -0.31
C TYR A 55 1.64 -9.50 -0.88
N SER A 56 0.58 -9.69 -0.09
CA SER A 56 -0.56 -10.55 -0.43
C SER A 56 -1.77 -9.78 -0.95
N ALA A 57 -1.61 -8.50 -1.35
CA ALA A 57 -2.72 -7.63 -1.76
C ALA A 57 -3.71 -8.26 -2.76
N PRO A 58 -3.26 -8.99 -3.82
CA PRO A 58 -4.18 -9.62 -4.77
C PRO A 58 -5.18 -10.59 -4.14
N ILE A 59 -4.84 -11.17 -2.98
CA ILE A 59 -5.67 -12.18 -2.31
C ILE A 59 -6.75 -11.53 -1.43
N TRP A 60 -6.45 -10.40 -0.79
CA TRP A 60 -7.32 -9.83 0.23
C TRP A 60 -7.94 -8.48 -0.12
N TRP A 61 -7.52 -7.81 -1.19
CA TRP A 61 -7.94 -6.43 -1.50
C TRP A 61 -9.46 -6.25 -1.49
N GLN A 62 -10.21 -7.19 -2.10
CA GLN A 62 -11.67 -7.14 -2.16
C GLN A 62 -12.32 -7.18 -0.77
N LYS A 63 -11.74 -7.94 0.16
CA LYS A 63 -12.25 -8.05 1.54
C LYS A 63 -11.99 -6.78 2.33
N VAL A 64 -10.82 -6.16 2.16
CA VAL A 64 -10.50 -4.87 2.78
C VAL A 64 -11.37 -3.75 2.21
N CYS A 65 -11.67 -3.78 0.91
CA CYS A 65 -12.63 -2.83 0.33
C CYS A 65 -14.03 -2.98 0.95
N LYS A 66 -14.46 -4.19 1.31
CA LYS A 66 -15.78 -4.45 1.91
C LYS A 66 -15.83 -4.25 3.44
N SER A 67 -14.69 -4.21 4.13
CA SER A 67 -14.64 -4.11 5.60
C SER A 67 -13.98 -2.81 6.06
N ALA A 68 -14.78 -1.91 6.63
CA ALA A 68 -14.28 -0.65 7.20
C ALA A 68 -13.24 -0.87 8.32
N ILE A 69 -13.42 -1.93 9.14
CA ILE A 69 -12.52 -2.26 10.25
C ILE A 69 -11.13 -2.62 9.72
N LEU A 70 -11.05 -3.52 8.72
CA LEU A 70 -9.77 -3.92 8.15
C LEU A 70 -9.10 -2.76 7.40
N ARG A 71 -9.89 -1.94 6.70
CA ARG A 71 -9.41 -0.73 6.05
C ARG A 71 -8.79 0.24 7.05
N GLY A 72 -9.48 0.54 8.15
CA GLY A 72 -8.99 1.43 9.20
C GLY A 72 -7.67 0.96 9.83
N LYS A 73 -7.50 -0.36 10.04
CA LYS A 73 -6.22 -0.92 10.52
C LYS A 73 -5.07 -0.66 9.55
N MET A 74 -5.31 -0.82 8.25
CA MET A 74 -4.30 -0.55 7.22
C MET A 74 -3.96 0.94 7.12
N GLU A 75 -4.98 1.80 7.15
CA GLU A 75 -4.82 3.25 7.12
C GLU A 75 -4.06 3.75 8.35
N ALA A 76 -4.27 3.15 9.52
CA ALA A 76 -3.51 3.47 10.72
C ALA A 76 -2.00 3.19 10.55
N VAL A 77 -1.63 2.04 10.00
CA VAL A 77 -0.23 1.72 9.71
C VAL A 77 0.35 2.64 8.64
N GLN A 78 -0.39 2.88 7.56
CA GLN A 78 0.07 3.75 6.50
C GLN A 78 0.22 5.21 6.96
N ARG A 79 -0.65 5.68 7.85
CA ARG A 79 -0.52 7.00 8.48
C ARG A 79 0.80 7.15 9.23
N ILE A 80 1.20 6.16 10.02
CA ILE A 80 2.49 6.19 10.73
C ILE A 80 3.64 6.35 9.73
N ILE A 81 3.61 5.58 8.64
CA ILE A 81 4.64 5.64 7.60
C ILE A 81 4.63 7.00 6.90
N ALA A 82 3.45 7.51 6.55
CA ALA A 82 3.28 8.77 5.84
C ALA A 82 3.75 9.97 6.65
N LEU A 83 3.45 10.00 7.96
CA LEU A 83 3.97 11.02 8.88
C LEU A 83 5.50 11.00 8.92
N ARG A 84 6.11 9.80 8.98
CA ARG A 84 7.57 9.67 8.95
C ARG A 84 8.16 10.03 7.60
N ALA A 85 7.49 9.75 6.50
CA ALA A 85 7.95 10.12 5.16
C ALA A 85 7.94 11.64 4.95
N SER A 86 6.88 12.33 5.38
CA SER A 86 6.69 13.78 5.22
C SER A 86 7.30 14.62 6.33
N ARG A 87 7.79 14.01 7.42
CA ARG A 87 8.18 14.69 8.68
C ARG A 87 6.99 15.40 9.35
N GLY A 88 5.77 14.91 9.11
CA GLY A 88 4.54 15.46 9.66
C GLY A 88 4.38 15.20 11.16
N TYR A 89 3.62 16.08 11.82
CA TYR A 89 3.26 15.94 13.23
C TYR A 89 2.16 14.91 13.45
N ARG A 90 2.08 14.37 14.68
CA ARG A 90 1.10 13.35 15.08
C ARG A 90 -0.37 13.78 14.97
N THR A 91 -0.65 15.08 14.80
CA THR A 91 -2.00 15.65 14.68
C THR A 91 -2.53 15.62 13.26
N VAL A 92 -1.66 15.43 12.27
CA VAL A 92 -2.09 15.43 10.86
C VAL A 92 -2.97 14.20 10.60
N ALA A 93 -4.14 14.44 9.98
CA ALA A 93 -5.07 13.40 9.57
C ALA A 93 -4.43 12.48 8.52
N TYR A 94 -4.96 11.27 8.35
CA TYR A 94 -4.42 10.29 7.41
C TYR A 94 -4.30 10.85 5.99
N MET A 95 -5.36 11.48 5.46
CA MET A 95 -5.36 12.05 4.12
C MET A 95 -4.29 13.14 3.94
N GLY A 96 -4.18 14.05 4.91
CA GLY A 96 -3.14 15.09 4.88
C GLY A 96 -1.73 14.49 4.91
N ALA A 97 -1.52 13.46 5.73
CA ALA A 97 -0.22 12.81 5.86
C ALA A 97 0.20 12.10 4.57
N THR A 98 -0.71 11.37 3.92
CA THR A 98 -0.45 10.65 2.66
C THR A 98 -0.24 11.60 1.49
N THR A 99 -1.04 12.67 1.39
CA THR A 99 -0.86 13.73 0.40
C THR A 99 0.49 14.43 0.55
N LEU A 100 0.86 14.85 1.76
CA LEU A 100 2.17 15.46 2.03
C LEU A 100 3.35 14.50 1.75
N ALA A 101 3.15 13.21 1.95
CA ALA A 101 4.17 12.20 1.69
C ALA A 101 4.26 11.79 0.22
N GLY A 102 3.31 12.19 -0.63
CA GLY A 102 3.25 11.73 -2.02
C GLY A 102 2.89 10.25 -2.15
N ILE A 103 2.12 9.70 -1.20
CA ILE A 103 1.83 8.27 -1.08
C ILE A 103 0.34 8.03 -1.37
N PRO A 104 -0.03 7.22 -2.38
CA PRO A 104 -1.41 6.80 -2.57
C PRO A 104 -1.94 5.98 -1.39
N SER A 105 -3.26 6.06 -1.15
CA SER A 105 -3.90 5.35 -0.05
C SER A 105 -3.73 3.83 -0.15
N ALA A 106 -3.68 3.14 1.00
CA ALA A 106 -3.32 1.73 1.09
C ALA A 106 -4.30 0.83 0.30
N HIS A 107 -5.59 1.19 0.29
CA HIS A 107 -6.60 0.45 -0.45
C HIS A 107 -6.45 0.63 -1.97
N LEU A 108 -6.07 1.82 -2.44
CA LEU A 108 -5.77 2.06 -3.87
C LEU A 108 -4.50 1.32 -4.29
N LEU A 109 -3.46 1.32 -3.47
CA LEU A 109 -2.25 0.53 -3.70
C LEU A 109 -2.57 -0.96 -3.76
N ALA A 110 -3.40 -1.47 -2.86
CA ALA A 110 -3.81 -2.87 -2.85
C ALA A 110 -4.57 -3.25 -4.12
N ARG A 111 -5.49 -2.39 -4.57
CA ARG A 111 -6.21 -2.55 -5.85
C ARG A 111 -5.24 -2.57 -7.03
N TYR A 112 -4.33 -1.61 -7.12
CA TYR A 112 -3.30 -1.58 -8.17
C TYR A 112 -2.47 -2.87 -8.22
N HIS A 113 -2.04 -3.38 -7.06
CA HIS A 113 -1.29 -4.64 -6.99
C HIS A 113 -2.11 -5.84 -7.48
N ALA A 114 -3.40 -5.88 -7.14
CA ALA A 114 -4.32 -6.92 -7.59
C ALA A 114 -4.53 -6.89 -9.11
N GLU A 115 -4.87 -5.71 -9.66
CA GLU A 115 -5.08 -5.52 -11.10
C GLU A 115 -3.80 -5.84 -11.90
N THR A 116 -2.64 -5.43 -11.39
CA THR A 116 -1.34 -5.77 -12.01
C THR A 116 -1.09 -7.28 -11.99
N TYR A 117 -1.39 -7.95 -10.88
CA TYR A 117 -1.24 -9.39 -10.76
C TYR A 117 -2.17 -10.13 -11.73
N GLU A 118 -3.44 -9.76 -11.77
CA GLU A 118 -4.44 -10.31 -12.69
C GLU A 118 -4.04 -10.10 -14.16
N GLY A 119 -3.61 -8.88 -14.53
CA GLY A 119 -3.15 -8.58 -15.88
C GLY A 119 -1.95 -9.43 -16.30
N VAL A 120 -0.96 -9.62 -15.41
CA VAL A 120 0.19 -10.50 -15.67
C VAL A 120 -0.25 -11.96 -15.77
N CYS A 121 -1.17 -12.42 -14.93
CA CYS A 121 -1.73 -13.77 -15.00
C CYS A 121 -2.48 -14.02 -16.32
N GLN A 122 -3.29 -13.06 -16.77
CA GLN A 122 -3.99 -13.14 -18.05
C GLN A 122 -3.02 -13.16 -19.24
N ALA A 123 -2.01 -12.28 -19.24
CA ALA A 123 -0.97 -12.27 -20.26
C ALA A 123 -0.21 -13.60 -20.30
N ARG A 124 0.08 -14.19 -19.13
CA ARG A 124 0.74 -15.50 -19.03
C ARG A 124 -0.12 -16.63 -19.57
N LYS A 125 -1.43 -16.63 -19.30
CA LYS A 125 -2.36 -17.62 -19.86
C LYS A 125 -2.44 -17.56 -21.39
N ARG A 126 -2.36 -16.36 -21.97
CA ARG A 126 -2.45 -16.14 -23.43
C ARG A 126 -1.14 -16.47 -24.16
N LEU A 127 -0.01 -16.05 -23.60
CA LEU A 127 1.29 -16.09 -24.28
C LEU A 127 2.21 -17.21 -23.78
N GLY A 128 1.85 -17.90 -22.68
CA GLY A 128 2.71 -18.85 -21.95
C GLY A 128 3.85 -18.17 -21.18
N PHE A 129 4.52 -17.23 -21.82
CA PHE A 129 5.58 -16.39 -21.29
C PHE A 129 5.19 -14.91 -21.37
N VAL A 130 5.46 -14.15 -20.30
CA VAL A 130 5.20 -12.70 -20.28
C VAL A 130 6.51 -11.95 -20.50
N PRO A 131 6.74 -11.37 -21.68
CA PRO A 131 7.96 -10.64 -21.94
C PRO A 131 8.04 -9.35 -21.08
N PRO A 132 9.26 -8.87 -20.76
CA PRO A 132 9.45 -7.75 -19.83
C PRO A 132 8.76 -6.45 -20.26
N ASN A 133 8.66 -6.18 -21.56
CA ASN A 133 7.96 -5.01 -22.12
C ASN A 133 6.46 -5.03 -21.80
N ILE A 134 5.78 -6.16 -21.97
CA ILE A 134 4.35 -6.31 -21.65
C ILE A 134 4.14 -6.13 -20.14
N LYS A 135 4.99 -6.74 -19.31
CA LYS A 135 4.94 -6.56 -17.86
C LYS A 135 5.15 -5.10 -17.44
N ARG A 136 6.03 -4.36 -18.12
CA ARG A 136 6.25 -2.92 -17.89
C ARG A 136 5.03 -2.10 -18.33
N ALA A 137 4.45 -2.41 -19.49
CA ALA A 137 3.27 -1.73 -20.00
C ALA A 137 2.07 -1.87 -19.04
N ILE A 138 1.79 -3.09 -18.55
CA ILE A 138 0.74 -3.35 -17.56
C ILE A 138 0.97 -2.51 -16.29
N LYS A 139 2.21 -2.45 -15.79
CA LYS A 139 2.56 -1.65 -14.61
C LYS A 139 2.42 -0.15 -14.86
N GLN A 140 2.80 0.35 -16.04
CA GLN A 140 2.68 1.76 -16.39
C GLN A 140 1.21 2.18 -16.46
N GLN A 141 0.39 1.43 -17.19
CA GLN A 141 -1.05 1.65 -17.28
C GLN A 141 -1.72 1.62 -15.91
N GLY A 142 -1.41 0.60 -15.09
CA GLY A 142 -1.95 0.51 -13.73
C GLY A 142 -1.50 1.67 -12.84
N ARG A 143 -0.27 2.17 -13.01
CA ARG A 143 0.24 3.32 -12.25
C ARG A 143 -0.47 4.62 -12.64
N GLU A 144 -0.74 4.82 -13.92
CA GLU A 144 -1.50 5.98 -14.39
C GLU A 144 -2.93 5.97 -13.84
N ALA A 145 -3.61 4.82 -13.92
CA ALA A 145 -4.94 4.64 -13.32
C ALA A 145 -4.93 4.85 -11.80
N LEU A 146 -3.91 4.35 -11.10
CA LEU A 146 -3.72 4.57 -9.66
C LEU A 146 -3.61 6.07 -9.34
N LEU A 147 -2.81 6.82 -10.10
CA LEU A 147 -2.64 8.26 -9.88
C LEU A 147 -3.92 9.03 -10.15
N GLN A 148 -4.68 8.65 -11.18
CA GLN A 148 -5.97 9.29 -11.47
C GLN A 148 -6.97 9.03 -10.34
N HIS A 149 -7.19 7.77 -9.96
CA HIS A 149 -8.06 7.43 -8.84
C HIS A 149 -7.64 8.10 -7.54
N TRP A 150 -6.34 8.28 -7.32
CA TRP A 150 -5.85 8.95 -6.13
C TRP A 150 -6.15 10.44 -6.13
N LYS A 151 -6.02 11.12 -7.28
CA LYS A 151 -6.45 12.52 -7.44
C LYS A 151 -7.93 12.67 -7.14
N ASP A 152 -8.76 11.86 -7.81
CA ASP A 152 -10.22 11.90 -7.63
C ASP A 152 -10.61 11.66 -6.16
N TRP A 153 -9.90 10.74 -5.48
CA TRP A 153 -10.13 10.44 -4.06
C TRP A 153 -9.71 11.58 -3.12
N VAL A 154 -8.62 12.30 -3.43
CA VAL A 154 -8.19 13.47 -2.64
C VAL A 154 -9.12 14.67 -2.85
N GLU A 155 -9.74 14.77 -4.03
CA GLU A 155 -10.68 15.83 -4.40
C GLU A 155 -12.10 15.60 -3.88
N ASP A 156 -12.47 14.36 -3.52
CA ASP A 156 -13.81 14.01 -3.02
C ASP A 156 -14.13 14.74 -1.69
N PRO A 157 -15.14 15.64 -1.67
CA PRO A 157 -15.53 16.40 -0.48
C PRO A 157 -16.02 15.54 0.68
N ARG A 158 -16.45 14.30 0.42
CA ARG A 158 -17.05 13.41 1.43
C ARG A 158 -16.07 12.95 2.50
N TYR A 159 -14.77 13.12 2.26
CA TYR A 159 -13.70 12.67 3.15
C TYR A 159 -12.91 13.83 3.79
N ARG A 160 -13.24 15.08 3.48
CA ARG A 160 -12.62 16.30 4.02
C ARG A 160 -13.27 16.72 5.34
#